data_AF-A0A2N1JEF1-F1
#
_entry.id   AF-A0A2N1JEF1-F1
#
_cell.length_a   1.000
_cell.length_b   1.000
_cell.length_c   1.000
_cell.angle_alpha   90.00
_cell.angle_beta   90.00
_cell.angle_gamma   90.00
#
_symmetry.space_group_name_H-M   'P 1'
#
loop_
_entity.id
_entity.type
_entity.pdbx_description
1 polymer ?
#
loop_
_entity_poly.entity_id
_entity_poly.type
_entity_poly.pdbx_seq_one_letter_code
_entity_poly.pdbx_strand_id
1 'polypeptide(L)'
;MAPTSRVFLTRHAQAEHNVAGDYTILDAPLTPLGKKQAAALGPVIASLQQEADVLISSPLRRTLQTTMLGYKDAVERLGGPKHVVVLPQMQECSANPADTGSDRAVLESDPEFSVFELSALTPEWNSKAGFYAPDSASLDARAQWLRQYLRARPEQNIVAVAHGDILRHMIQEEHPWTNAEVRLFQFDPAAVDSDACPLVAIQNVAAGGHTDYELEQHLQDATDDTSLSAVESRVKQMYVRLTTPTRSQAHVESQASELEALDRRLAAADAKKAQLETQLG
;
A
#
# COMPACT_ATOMS: atom_id res chain seq x y z
N MET A 1 20.16 6.51 -16.64
CA MET A 1 19.91 7.91 -16.23
C MET A 1 18.96 8.57 -17.22
N ALA A 2 18.22 9.62 -16.82
CA ALA A 2 17.34 10.34 -17.74
C ALA A 2 18.11 10.79 -19.02
N PRO A 3 17.48 10.74 -20.20
CA PRO A 3 16.08 10.40 -20.45
C PRO A 3 15.78 8.90 -20.45
N THR A 4 16.79 8.02 -20.45
CA THR A 4 16.57 6.57 -20.65
C THR A 4 16.08 5.83 -19.42
N SER A 5 16.08 6.46 -18.23
CA SER A 5 15.52 5.89 -17.01
C SER A 5 14.05 5.52 -17.19
N ARG A 6 13.67 4.34 -16.70
CA ARG A 6 12.32 3.81 -16.68
C ARG A 6 11.67 4.20 -15.35
N VAL A 7 10.54 4.91 -15.42
CA VAL A 7 9.79 5.38 -14.25
C VAL A 7 8.49 4.58 -14.17
N PHE A 8 8.38 3.73 -13.16
CA PHE A 8 7.19 2.95 -12.87
C PHE A 8 6.37 3.69 -11.82
N LEU A 9 5.20 4.17 -12.22
CA LEU A 9 4.27 4.85 -11.33
C LEU A 9 3.17 3.88 -10.93
N THR A 10 2.92 3.80 -9.63
CA THR A 10 1.96 2.87 -9.04
C THR A 10 0.96 3.61 -8.17
N ARG A 11 -0.33 3.45 -8.44
CA ARG A 11 -1.37 3.90 -7.50
C ARG A 11 -1.53 2.88 -6.37
N HIS A 12 -1.70 3.35 -5.13
CA HIS A 12 -2.00 2.46 -4.00
C HIS A 12 -3.22 1.55 -4.25
N ALA A 13 -3.23 0.40 -3.58
CA ALA A 13 -4.37 -0.52 -3.59
C ALA A 13 -5.58 0.04 -2.82
N GLN A 14 -6.72 -0.66 -2.81
CA GLN A 14 -7.93 -0.15 -2.15
C GLN A 14 -7.71 0.17 -0.66
N ALA A 15 -8.06 1.39 -0.26
CA ALA A 15 -8.02 1.85 1.12
C ALA A 15 -9.43 2.03 1.69
N GLU A 16 -9.55 2.09 3.02
CA GLU A 16 -10.84 2.16 3.73
C GLU A 16 -11.73 3.29 3.21
N HIS A 17 -11.15 4.48 2.94
CA HIS A 17 -11.89 5.61 2.37
C HIS A 17 -12.45 5.34 0.95
N ASN A 18 -11.87 4.40 0.19
CA ASN A 18 -12.35 4.08 -1.17
C ASN A 18 -13.65 3.28 -1.18
N VAL A 19 -13.95 2.51 -0.13
CA VAL A 19 -15.10 1.60 -0.11
C VAL A 19 -16.41 2.35 0.04
N ALA A 20 -16.49 3.21 1.06
CA ALA A 20 -17.69 3.97 1.38
C ALA A 20 -17.64 5.43 0.90
N GLY A 21 -16.52 5.87 0.30
CA GLY A 21 -16.26 7.29 0.08
C GLY A 21 -16.13 8.07 1.40
N ASP A 22 -15.70 7.39 2.47
CA ASP A 22 -15.52 8.02 3.78
C ASP A 22 -14.15 8.70 3.86
N TYR A 23 -14.12 9.95 3.42
CA TYR A 23 -12.92 10.77 3.44
C TYR A 23 -12.55 11.31 4.84
N THR A 24 -13.31 10.96 5.88
CA THR A 24 -13.05 11.41 7.26
C THR A 24 -12.03 10.54 8.02
N ILE A 25 -11.74 9.35 7.49
CA ILE A 25 -10.77 8.42 8.07
C ILE A 25 -9.35 8.96 7.87
N LEU A 26 -8.77 9.58 8.90
CA LEU A 26 -7.41 10.14 8.84
C LEU A 26 -6.38 9.09 8.41
N ASP A 27 -5.57 9.42 7.39
CA ASP A 27 -4.50 8.57 6.86
C ASP A 27 -4.95 7.11 6.64
N ALA A 28 -6.07 6.97 5.92
CA ALA A 28 -6.79 5.71 5.77
C ALA A 28 -5.87 4.56 5.29
N PRO A 29 -5.83 3.42 6.01
CA PRO A 29 -5.03 2.26 5.62
C PRO A 29 -5.70 1.45 4.49
N LEU A 30 -4.99 0.45 3.98
CA LEU A 30 -5.55 -0.54 3.05
C LEU A 30 -6.62 -1.40 3.72
N THR A 31 -7.67 -1.70 2.96
CA THR A 31 -8.67 -2.71 3.33
C THR A 31 -8.09 -4.12 3.22
N PRO A 32 -8.77 -5.16 3.73
CA PRO A 32 -8.39 -6.55 3.46
C PRO A 32 -8.27 -6.87 1.96
N LEU A 33 -9.21 -6.37 1.13
CA LEU A 33 -9.13 -6.50 -0.33
C LEU A 33 -7.93 -5.73 -0.89
N GLY A 34 -7.69 -4.51 -0.43
CA GLY A 34 -6.53 -3.72 -0.83
C GLY A 34 -5.20 -4.41 -0.55
N LYS A 35 -5.08 -5.10 0.59
CA LYS A 35 -3.89 -5.90 0.90
C LYS A 35 -3.71 -7.05 -0.08
N LYS A 36 -4.79 -7.73 -0.49
CA LYS A 36 -4.74 -8.77 -1.53
C LYS A 36 -4.36 -8.19 -2.90
N GLN A 37 -4.98 -7.08 -3.30
CA GLN A 37 -4.66 -6.36 -4.54
C GLN A 37 -3.18 -5.96 -4.59
N ALA A 38 -2.65 -5.40 -3.50
CA ALA A 38 -1.24 -5.05 -3.41
C ALA A 38 -0.35 -6.29 -3.54
N ALA A 39 -0.62 -7.36 -2.79
CA ALA A 39 0.16 -8.60 -2.84
C ALA A 39 0.14 -9.26 -4.23
N ALA A 40 -0.97 -9.15 -4.97
CA ALA A 40 -1.13 -9.68 -6.31
C ALA A 40 -0.25 -8.99 -7.36
N LEU A 41 0.30 -7.80 -7.07
CA LEU A 41 1.31 -7.18 -7.94
C LEU A 41 2.55 -8.07 -8.09
N GLY A 42 2.99 -8.71 -7.01
CA GLY A 42 4.26 -9.45 -6.97
C GLY A 42 4.52 -10.34 -8.19
N PRO A 43 3.64 -11.30 -8.49
CA PRO A 43 3.73 -12.14 -9.69
C PRO A 43 3.64 -11.38 -11.01
N VAL A 44 2.73 -10.40 -11.12
CA VAL A 44 2.49 -9.63 -12.34
C VAL A 44 3.71 -8.80 -12.74
N ILE A 45 4.43 -8.27 -11.76
CA ILE A 45 5.62 -7.43 -11.95
C ILE A 45 6.92 -8.17 -11.59
N ALA A 46 6.97 -9.50 -11.76
CA ALA A 46 8.10 -10.32 -11.34
C ALA A 46 9.46 -9.85 -11.89
N SER A 47 9.54 -9.44 -13.17
CA SER A 47 10.77 -8.87 -13.73
C SER A 47 11.17 -7.56 -13.05
N LEU A 48 10.20 -6.68 -12.79
CA LEU A 48 10.45 -5.40 -12.11
C LEU A 48 10.93 -5.61 -10.67
N GLN A 49 10.46 -6.66 -9.97
CA GLN A 49 10.98 -7.00 -8.63
C GLN A 49 12.51 -7.20 -8.65
N GLN A 50 13.05 -7.76 -9.73
CA GLN A 50 14.48 -8.04 -9.88
C GLN A 50 15.26 -6.85 -10.43
N GLU A 51 14.61 -6.00 -11.24
CA GLU A 51 15.26 -4.90 -11.95
C GLU A 51 15.17 -3.54 -11.24
N ALA A 52 14.25 -3.37 -10.27
CA ALA A 52 14.07 -2.09 -9.58
C ALA A 52 15.36 -1.65 -8.86
N ASP A 53 15.81 -0.43 -9.10
CA ASP A 53 17.01 0.12 -8.49
C ASP A 53 16.67 0.92 -7.22
N VAL A 54 15.48 1.52 -7.18
CA VAL A 54 14.97 2.26 -6.03
C VAL A 54 13.45 2.17 -5.95
N LEU A 55 12.96 2.09 -4.71
CA LEU A 55 11.55 2.22 -4.36
C LEU A 55 11.34 3.56 -3.65
N ILE A 56 10.44 4.37 -4.17
CA ILE A 56 10.00 5.62 -3.58
C ILE A 56 8.53 5.45 -3.23
N SER A 57 8.13 5.85 -2.03
CA SER A 57 6.73 5.76 -1.59
C SER A 57 6.28 7.06 -0.96
N SER A 58 5.03 7.43 -1.20
CA SER A 58 4.39 8.43 -0.35
C SER A 58 4.34 7.92 1.10
N PRO A 59 4.42 8.81 2.09
CA PRO A 59 4.38 8.44 3.50
C PRO A 59 3.01 8.02 4.04
N LEU A 60 1.92 8.15 3.26
CA LEU A 60 0.59 7.73 3.72
C LEU A 60 0.55 6.21 3.91
N ARG A 61 -0.20 5.75 4.93
CA ARG A 61 -0.22 4.33 5.34
C ARG A 61 -0.52 3.38 4.20
N ARG A 62 -1.53 3.72 3.38
CA ARG A 62 -1.93 2.91 2.22
C ARG A 62 -0.85 2.76 1.15
N THR A 63 -0.02 3.78 0.92
CA THR A 63 1.09 3.69 -0.05
C THR A 63 2.24 2.87 0.54
N LEU A 64 2.57 3.07 1.82
CA LEU A 64 3.58 2.26 2.52
C LEU A 64 3.18 0.77 2.55
N GLN A 65 1.94 0.45 2.87
CA GLN A 65 1.41 -0.91 2.83
C GLN A 65 1.42 -1.50 1.41
N THR A 66 1.03 -0.71 0.40
CA THR A 66 1.10 -1.16 -1.00
C THR A 66 2.54 -1.45 -1.42
N THR A 67 3.50 -0.61 -1.04
CA THR A 67 4.93 -0.83 -1.29
C THR A 67 5.41 -2.14 -0.67
N MET A 68 5.10 -2.36 0.62
CA MET A 68 5.55 -3.56 1.34
C MET A 68 4.98 -4.86 0.79
N LEU A 69 3.70 -4.86 0.41
CA LEU A 69 3.02 -6.06 -0.07
C LEU A 69 3.31 -6.31 -1.55
N GLY A 70 3.25 -5.26 -2.38
CA GLY A 70 3.36 -5.38 -3.83
C GLY A 70 4.79 -5.45 -4.35
N TYR A 71 5.77 -4.90 -3.61
CA TYR A 71 7.18 -4.88 -4.01
C TYR A 71 8.09 -5.65 -3.04
N LYS A 72 7.55 -6.66 -2.35
CA LYS A 72 8.24 -7.36 -1.27
C LYS A 72 9.64 -7.87 -1.65
N ASP A 73 9.79 -8.43 -2.85
CA ASP A 73 11.04 -9.05 -3.31
C ASP A 73 12.07 -7.96 -3.65
N ALA A 74 11.64 -6.86 -4.26
CA ALA A 74 12.47 -5.68 -4.47
C ALA A 74 12.89 -5.01 -3.15
N VAL A 75 11.95 -4.86 -2.19
CA VAL A 75 12.25 -4.32 -0.85
C VAL A 75 13.32 -5.16 -0.17
N GLU A 76 13.18 -6.49 -0.16
CA GLU A 76 14.17 -7.40 0.44
C GLU A 76 15.52 -7.28 -0.26
N ARG A 77 15.55 -7.36 -1.60
CA ARG A 77 16.77 -7.27 -2.40
C ARG A 77 17.52 -5.96 -2.21
N LEU A 78 16.79 -4.85 -2.07
CA LEU A 78 17.36 -3.51 -1.86
C LEU A 78 17.76 -3.23 -0.39
N GLY A 79 17.71 -4.25 0.48
CA GLY A 79 18.20 -4.15 1.86
C GLY A 79 17.13 -3.83 2.90
N GLY A 80 15.86 -4.03 2.57
CA GLY A 80 14.72 -3.91 3.47
C GLY A 80 14.03 -2.54 3.49
N PRO A 81 12.96 -2.39 4.31
CA PRO A 81 12.05 -1.24 4.27
C PRO A 81 12.71 0.12 4.52
N LYS A 82 13.77 0.14 5.33
CA LYS A 82 14.58 1.34 5.61
C LYS A 82 15.26 1.96 4.36
N HIS A 83 15.36 1.22 3.25
CA HIS A 83 15.91 1.71 1.99
C HIS A 83 14.83 2.16 0.99
N VAL A 84 13.55 2.02 1.34
CA VAL A 84 12.47 2.68 0.61
C VAL A 84 12.55 4.17 0.92
N VAL A 85 12.66 4.99 -0.14
CA VAL A 85 12.67 6.45 -0.01
C VAL A 85 11.25 6.92 0.31
N VAL A 86 11.02 7.37 1.53
CA VAL A 86 9.74 7.95 1.94
C VAL A 86 9.73 9.44 1.57
N LEU A 87 8.85 9.83 0.64
CA LEU A 87 8.88 11.15 0.00
C LEU A 87 7.56 11.91 0.21
N PRO A 88 7.50 12.89 1.14
CA PRO A 88 6.29 13.68 1.44
C PRO A 88 5.62 14.32 0.25
N GLN A 89 6.41 14.74 -0.74
CA GLN A 89 5.93 15.45 -1.92
C GLN A 89 4.98 14.59 -2.77
N MET A 90 5.02 13.27 -2.61
CA MET A 90 4.14 12.32 -3.31
C MET A 90 2.78 12.11 -2.62
N GLN A 91 2.44 12.86 -1.57
CA GLN A 91 1.14 12.75 -0.92
C GLN A 91 -0.03 13.13 -1.84
N GLU A 92 -1.23 12.65 -1.51
CA GLU A 92 -2.44 12.93 -2.30
C GLU A 92 -2.80 14.44 -2.27
N CYS A 93 -3.59 14.87 -3.25
CA CYS A 93 -3.83 16.29 -3.51
C CYS A 93 -4.78 16.95 -2.50
N SER A 94 -5.86 16.29 -2.07
CA SER A 94 -6.89 16.95 -1.28
C SER A 94 -6.48 17.21 0.19
N ALA A 95 -7.18 18.12 0.85
CA ALA A 95 -7.03 18.37 2.30
C ALA A 95 -8.00 17.54 3.16
N ASN A 96 -8.66 16.53 2.59
CA ASN A 96 -9.50 15.64 3.37
C ASN A 96 -8.65 14.86 4.38
N PRO A 97 -9.20 14.47 5.54
CA PRO A 97 -8.50 13.62 6.51
C PRO A 97 -7.90 12.36 5.88
N ALA A 98 -8.63 11.69 4.99
CA ALA A 98 -8.12 10.51 4.28
C ALA A 98 -6.86 10.77 3.46
N ASP A 99 -6.67 11.98 2.96
CA ASP A 99 -5.49 12.36 2.18
C ASP A 99 -4.43 13.08 3.00
N THR A 100 -4.69 13.29 4.29
CA THR A 100 -3.77 13.92 5.23
C THR A 100 -3.03 12.82 5.99
N GLY A 101 -1.71 12.79 5.85
CA GLY A 101 -0.89 11.76 6.48
C GLY A 101 -0.76 11.95 8.00
N SER A 102 -0.39 10.88 8.70
CA SER A 102 -0.15 10.91 10.14
C SER A 102 1.15 11.63 10.49
N ASP A 103 1.22 12.24 11.68
CA ASP A 103 2.49 12.79 12.15
C ASP A 103 3.58 11.72 12.23
N ARG A 104 4.84 12.13 12.05
CA ARG A 104 6.00 11.22 12.11
C ARG A 104 5.99 10.34 13.37
N ALA A 105 5.74 10.94 14.54
CA ALA A 105 5.74 10.22 15.81
C ALA A 105 4.64 9.14 15.88
N VAL A 106 3.50 9.35 15.21
CA VAL A 106 2.42 8.36 15.12
C VAL A 106 2.88 7.17 14.29
N LEU A 107 3.51 7.40 13.13
CA LEU A 107 4.05 6.34 12.30
C LEU A 107 5.21 5.58 12.99
N GLU A 108 6.08 6.29 13.70
CA GLU A 108 7.18 5.66 14.46
C GLU A 108 6.70 4.83 15.66
N SER A 109 5.51 5.13 16.20
CA SER A 109 4.90 4.36 17.29
C SER A 109 4.24 3.05 16.85
N ASP A 110 3.97 2.90 15.56
CA ASP A 110 3.30 1.75 14.98
C ASP A 110 4.34 0.78 14.37
N PRO A 111 4.46 -0.46 14.86
CA PRO A 111 5.43 -1.43 14.33
C PRO A 111 5.29 -1.74 12.84
N GLU A 112 4.12 -1.51 12.23
CA GLU A 112 3.94 -1.67 10.79
C GLU A 112 4.72 -0.61 9.99
N PHE A 113 4.87 0.60 10.53
CA PHE A 113 5.46 1.75 9.84
C PHE A 113 6.81 2.19 10.41
N SER A 114 7.14 1.83 11.65
CA SER A 114 8.41 2.17 12.29
C SER A 114 9.63 1.51 11.62
N VAL A 115 9.42 0.59 10.67
CA VAL A 115 10.46 -0.09 9.90
C VAL A 115 11.06 0.76 8.78
N PHE A 116 10.37 1.84 8.39
CA PHE A 116 10.82 2.78 7.36
C PHE A 116 11.75 3.84 7.93
N GLU A 117 12.55 4.46 7.05
CA GLU A 117 13.29 5.67 7.40
C GLU A 117 12.36 6.89 7.22
N LEU A 118 11.91 7.46 8.34
CA LEU A 118 10.87 8.51 8.37
C LEU A 118 11.45 9.90 8.65
N SER A 119 12.77 10.08 8.55
CA SER A 119 13.42 11.36 8.89
C SER A 119 13.00 12.52 7.97
N ALA A 120 12.57 12.22 6.75
CA ALA A 120 12.04 13.18 5.79
C ALA A 120 10.69 13.79 6.22
N LEU A 121 10.00 13.21 7.20
CA LEU A 121 8.70 13.67 7.68
C LEU A 121 8.87 14.83 8.68
N THR A 122 9.09 16.03 8.15
CA THR A 122 9.17 17.28 8.91
C THR A 122 7.82 17.63 9.53
N PRO A 123 7.72 18.35 10.67
CA PRO A 123 6.44 18.65 11.31
C PRO A 123 5.31 19.19 10.40
N GLU A 124 5.65 19.94 9.34
CA GLU A 124 4.67 20.54 8.42
C GLU A 124 4.38 19.69 7.16
N TRP A 125 4.92 18.47 7.06
CA TRP A 125 4.88 17.67 5.83
C TRP A 125 3.45 17.34 5.40
N ASN A 126 2.57 17.09 6.38
CA ASN A 126 1.17 16.76 6.24
C ASN A 126 0.23 17.97 6.44
N SER A 127 0.76 19.20 6.49
CA SER A 127 -0.02 20.42 6.80
C SER A 127 -1.11 20.77 5.78
N LYS A 128 -1.00 20.26 4.55
CA LYS A 128 -1.85 20.66 3.41
C LYS A 128 -1.88 22.17 3.19
N ALA A 129 -0.77 22.84 3.49
CA ALA A 129 -0.59 24.28 3.36
C ALA A 129 0.72 24.62 2.61
N GLY A 130 0.81 25.83 2.07
CA GLY A 130 1.98 26.29 1.30
C GLY A 130 2.29 25.36 0.13
N PHE A 131 3.52 24.83 0.06
CA PHE A 131 3.90 23.84 -0.95
C PHE A 131 3.05 22.57 -0.93
N TYR A 132 2.40 22.26 0.21
CA TYR A 132 1.53 21.12 0.36
C TYR A 132 0.05 21.40 0.07
N ALA A 133 -0.32 22.65 -0.24
CA ALA A 133 -1.71 23.07 -0.40
C ALA A 133 -2.44 22.37 -1.57
N PRO A 134 -3.77 22.20 -1.45
CA PRO A 134 -4.58 21.50 -2.45
C PRO A 134 -5.02 22.38 -3.63
N ASP A 135 -4.47 23.60 -3.77
CA ASP A 135 -4.78 24.48 -4.90
C ASP A 135 -3.94 24.14 -6.14
N SER A 136 -4.47 24.45 -7.33
CA SER A 136 -3.83 24.10 -8.60
C SER A 136 -2.38 24.54 -8.71
N ALA A 137 -2.06 25.77 -8.27
CA ALA A 137 -0.71 26.31 -8.42
C ALA A 137 0.30 25.53 -7.56
N SER A 138 -0.08 25.22 -6.32
CA SER A 138 0.73 24.40 -5.41
C SER A 138 0.89 22.95 -5.91
N LEU A 139 -0.18 22.35 -6.44
CA LEU A 139 -0.16 21.00 -7.00
C LEU A 139 0.72 20.91 -8.26
N ASP A 140 0.62 21.90 -9.16
CA ASP A 140 1.42 21.93 -10.39
C ASP A 140 2.91 22.14 -10.08
N ALA A 141 3.22 23.02 -9.13
CA ALA A 141 4.59 23.22 -8.64
C ALA A 141 5.15 21.95 -7.99
N ARG A 142 4.34 21.24 -7.19
CA ARG A 142 4.75 19.98 -6.54
C ARG A 142 4.96 18.87 -7.56
N ALA A 143 4.10 18.76 -8.57
CA ALA A 143 4.26 17.80 -9.65
C ALA A 143 5.49 18.08 -10.52
N GLN A 144 5.78 19.35 -10.81
CA GLN A 144 7.02 19.75 -11.49
C GLN A 144 8.25 19.36 -10.66
N TRP A 145 8.24 19.67 -9.37
CA TRP A 145 9.32 19.29 -8.47
C TRP A 145 9.53 17.77 -8.45
N LEU A 146 8.46 16.98 -8.41
CA LEU A 146 8.54 15.52 -8.45
C LEU A 146 9.16 15.00 -9.76
N ARG A 147 8.78 15.55 -10.92
CA ARG A 147 9.41 15.19 -12.20
C ARG A 147 10.91 15.52 -12.20
N GLN A 148 11.29 16.69 -11.72
CA GLN A 148 12.69 17.11 -11.62
C GLN A 148 13.48 16.23 -10.64
N TYR A 149 12.88 15.88 -9.50
CA TYR A 149 13.44 14.94 -8.53
C TYR A 149 13.70 13.58 -9.18
N LEU A 150 12.72 13.04 -9.91
CA LEU A 150 12.86 11.77 -10.63
C LEU A 150 13.90 11.84 -11.76
N ARG A 151 14.01 12.98 -12.46
CA ARG A 151 15.00 13.17 -13.54
C ARG A 151 16.43 13.17 -12.99
N ALA A 152 16.65 13.76 -11.82
CA ALA A 152 17.96 13.90 -11.20
C ALA A 152 18.48 12.61 -10.55
N ARG A 153 17.64 11.57 -10.49
CA ARG A 153 17.95 10.27 -9.88
C ARG A 153 18.95 9.49 -10.75
N PRO A 154 20.04 8.95 -10.18
CA PRO A 154 21.02 8.15 -10.93
C PRO A 154 20.51 6.77 -11.35
N GLU A 155 19.43 6.30 -10.73
CA GLU A 155 18.85 4.97 -10.91
C GLU A 155 18.23 4.77 -12.31
N GLN A 156 18.24 3.53 -12.82
CA GLN A 156 17.77 3.21 -14.16
C GLN A 156 16.30 2.76 -14.16
N ASN A 157 15.88 1.97 -13.18
CA ASN A 157 14.49 1.55 -12.97
C ASN A 157 13.98 2.09 -11.63
N ILE A 158 13.18 3.15 -11.69
CA ILE A 158 12.65 3.87 -10.53
C ILE A 158 11.20 3.47 -10.33
N VAL A 159 10.85 2.95 -9.16
CA VAL A 159 9.47 2.66 -8.78
C VAL A 159 8.97 3.73 -7.82
N ALA A 160 7.81 4.32 -8.11
CA ALA A 160 7.19 5.36 -7.30
C ALA A 160 5.74 4.95 -6.96
N VAL A 161 5.45 4.68 -5.69
CA VAL A 161 4.12 4.30 -5.18
C VAL A 161 3.43 5.52 -4.58
N ALA A 162 2.29 5.92 -5.14
CA ALA A 162 1.62 7.18 -4.86
C ALA A 162 0.08 7.05 -4.92
N HIS A 163 -0.59 8.15 -5.22
CA HIS A 163 -2.05 8.29 -5.25
C HIS A 163 -2.55 8.78 -6.60
N GLY A 164 -3.86 8.72 -6.83
CA GLY A 164 -4.43 8.95 -8.15
C GLY A 164 -4.18 10.37 -8.64
N ASP A 165 -4.48 11.38 -7.83
CA ASP A 165 -4.49 12.77 -8.32
C ASP A 165 -3.08 13.30 -8.49
N ILE A 166 -2.19 13.04 -7.52
CA ILE A 166 -0.79 13.47 -7.65
C ILE A 166 -0.11 12.84 -8.87
N LEU A 167 -0.42 11.57 -9.20
CA LEU A 167 0.09 10.93 -10.41
C LEU A 167 -0.45 11.60 -11.68
N ARG A 168 -1.75 11.98 -11.70
CA ARG A 168 -2.34 12.74 -12.81
C ARG A 168 -1.65 14.09 -13.03
N HIS A 169 -1.37 14.84 -11.97
CA HIS A 169 -0.58 16.09 -12.09
C HIS A 169 0.86 15.83 -12.57
N MET A 170 1.49 14.73 -12.14
CA MET A 170 2.83 14.36 -12.58
C MET A 170 2.89 14.07 -14.08
N ILE A 171 1.90 13.37 -14.63
CA ILE A 171 1.88 13.00 -16.06
C ILE A 171 1.10 13.99 -16.93
N GLN A 172 0.41 14.96 -16.33
CA GLN A 172 -0.43 15.96 -17.00
C GLN A 172 -1.55 15.33 -17.83
N GLU A 173 -2.16 14.27 -17.30
CA GLU A 173 -3.29 13.57 -17.92
C GLU A 173 -4.45 13.43 -16.95
N GLU A 174 -5.67 13.52 -17.47
CA GLU A 174 -6.90 13.40 -16.66
C GLU A 174 -7.35 11.94 -16.46
N HIS A 175 -6.76 10.99 -17.19
CA HIS A 175 -7.19 9.60 -17.14
C HIS A 175 -7.10 9.04 -15.72
N PRO A 176 -8.21 8.48 -15.20
CA PRO A 176 -8.22 7.94 -13.86
C PRO A 176 -7.28 6.74 -13.78
N TRP A 177 -6.77 6.53 -12.57
CA TRP A 177 -5.98 5.37 -12.20
C TRP A 177 -6.88 4.36 -11.49
N THR A 178 -6.66 3.06 -11.67
CA THR A 178 -7.30 2.04 -10.81
C THR A 178 -6.42 1.74 -9.61
N ASN A 179 -6.99 1.14 -8.56
CA ASN A 179 -6.21 0.74 -7.38
C ASN A 179 -5.18 -0.34 -7.75
N ALA A 180 -3.95 -0.23 -7.26
CA ALA A 180 -2.85 -1.14 -7.62
C ALA A 180 -2.55 -1.18 -9.12
N GLU A 181 -2.82 -0.11 -9.86
CA GLU A 181 -2.37 0.01 -11.25
C GLU A 181 -0.88 0.38 -11.30
N VAL A 182 -0.15 -0.20 -12.25
CA VAL A 182 1.27 0.10 -12.51
C VAL A 182 1.44 0.50 -13.97
N ARG A 183 1.98 1.68 -14.23
CA ARG A 183 2.30 2.14 -15.59
C ARG A 183 3.77 2.52 -15.69
N LEU A 184 4.38 2.22 -16.83
CA LEU A 184 5.75 2.56 -17.18
C LEU A 184 5.78 3.83 -18.02
N PHE A 185 6.66 4.75 -17.64
CA PHE A 185 6.96 5.99 -18.32
C PHE A 185 8.47 6.14 -18.58
N GLN A 186 8.80 7.04 -19.49
CA GLN A 186 10.15 7.58 -19.68
C GLN A 186 10.07 9.10 -19.79
N PHE A 187 11.18 9.80 -19.59
CA PHE A 187 11.22 11.22 -19.88
C PHE A 187 11.19 11.45 -21.39
N ASP A 188 10.45 12.46 -21.85
CA ASP A 188 10.52 12.90 -23.24
C ASP A 188 11.95 13.32 -23.59
N PRO A 189 12.65 12.59 -24.48
CA PRO A 189 14.02 12.93 -24.84
C PRO A 189 14.16 14.33 -25.45
N ALA A 190 13.10 14.88 -26.06
CA ALA A 190 13.12 16.21 -26.67
C ALA A 190 13.02 17.34 -25.63
N ALA A 191 12.48 17.05 -24.45
CA ALA A 191 12.20 18.04 -23.41
C ALA A 191 12.76 17.68 -22.03
N VAL A 192 13.58 16.63 -21.92
CA VAL A 192 14.13 16.14 -20.65
C VAL A 192 14.95 17.20 -19.93
N ASP A 193 15.70 18.05 -20.65
CA ASP A 193 16.55 19.09 -20.06
C ASP A 193 15.75 20.37 -19.70
N SER A 194 14.50 20.48 -20.12
CA SER A 194 13.62 21.60 -19.72
C SER A 194 13.22 21.49 -18.25
N ASP A 195 12.78 22.60 -17.65
CA ASP A 195 12.23 22.58 -16.29
C ASP A 195 10.97 21.73 -16.18
N ALA A 196 10.20 21.57 -17.27
CA ALA A 196 8.99 20.77 -17.29
C ALA A 196 9.28 19.27 -17.22
N CYS A 197 10.37 18.82 -17.88
CA CYS A 197 10.83 17.43 -17.98
C CYS A 197 9.69 16.39 -18.03
N PRO A 198 8.82 16.46 -19.05
CA PRO A 198 7.60 15.67 -19.08
C PRO A 198 7.89 14.17 -19.18
N LEU A 199 6.95 13.38 -18.63
CA LEU A 199 6.94 11.92 -18.72
C LEU A 199 6.02 11.51 -19.87
N VAL A 200 6.43 10.50 -20.63
CA VAL A 200 5.68 9.90 -21.73
C VAL A 200 5.34 8.47 -21.37
N ALA A 201 4.07 8.10 -21.49
CA ALA A 201 3.59 6.75 -21.22
C ALA A 201 4.18 5.76 -22.23
N ILE A 202 4.68 4.62 -21.74
CA ILE A 202 5.26 3.55 -22.56
C ILE A 202 4.38 2.30 -22.52
N GLN A 203 3.93 1.90 -21.33
CA GLN A 203 3.19 0.64 -21.14
C GLN A 203 2.31 0.68 -19.89
N ASN A 204 1.12 0.09 -19.97
CA ASN A 204 0.37 -0.34 -18.79
C ASN A 204 0.90 -1.71 -18.36
N VAL A 205 1.59 -1.77 -17.22
CA VAL A 205 2.29 -2.96 -16.73
C VAL A 205 1.35 -3.85 -15.92
N ALA A 206 0.47 -3.25 -15.12
CA ALA A 206 -0.57 -3.96 -14.37
C ALA A 206 -1.83 -3.10 -14.34
N ALA A 207 -2.95 -3.66 -14.82
CA ALA A 207 -4.21 -2.92 -14.99
C ALA A 207 -4.92 -2.55 -13.68
N GLY A 208 -4.58 -3.20 -12.56
CA GLY A 208 -5.16 -2.93 -11.23
C GLY A 208 -6.67 -3.17 -11.13
N GLY A 209 -7.26 -2.74 -10.02
CA GLY A 209 -8.71 -2.69 -9.82
C GLY A 209 -9.41 -4.03 -9.59
N HIS A 210 -8.65 -5.13 -9.46
CA HIS A 210 -9.21 -6.47 -9.34
C HIS A 210 -10.08 -6.65 -8.10
N THR A 211 -11.24 -7.25 -8.30
CA THR A 211 -12.13 -7.74 -7.25
C THR A 211 -11.56 -8.99 -6.58
N ASP A 212 -12.09 -9.37 -5.41
CA ASP A 212 -11.71 -10.63 -4.74
C ASP A 212 -11.86 -11.83 -5.70
N TYR A 213 -12.96 -11.88 -6.46
CA TYR A 213 -13.23 -12.96 -7.41
C TYR A 213 -12.18 -13.05 -8.53
N GLU A 214 -11.83 -11.92 -9.14
CA GLU A 214 -10.82 -11.89 -10.21
C GLU A 214 -9.43 -12.25 -9.69
N LEU A 215 -9.08 -11.86 -8.46
CA LEU A 215 -7.82 -12.27 -7.84
C LEU A 215 -7.77 -13.78 -7.60
N GLU A 216 -8.88 -14.39 -7.17
CA GLU A 216 -8.97 -15.83 -6.95
C GLU A 216 -8.83 -16.64 -8.24
N GLN A 217 -9.41 -16.16 -9.35
CA GLN A 217 -9.24 -16.79 -10.67
C GLN A 217 -7.80 -16.73 -11.17
N HIS A 218 -7.15 -15.55 -11.09
CA HIS A 218 -5.75 -15.41 -11.51
C HIS A 218 -4.79 -16.30 -10.71
N LEU A 219 -5.09 -16.53 -9.42
CA LEU A 219 -4.31 -17.44 -8.58
C LEU A 219 -4.49 -18.92 -9.01
N GLN A 220 -5.68 -19.30 -9.46
CA GLN A 220 -5.96 -20.64 -9.97
C GLN A 220 -5.28 -20.88 -11.33
N ASP A 221 -5.36 -19.91 -12.25
CA ASP A 221 -4.73 -20.02 -13.57
C ASP A 221 -3.19 -20.05 -13.48
N ALA A 222 -2.60 -19.29 -12.56
CA ALA A 222 -1.15 -19.31 -12.32
C ALA A 222 -0.65 -20.65 -11.75
N THR A 223 -1.53 -21.46 -11.14
CA THR A 223 -1.18 -22.81 -10.66
C THR A 223 -1.22 -23.89 -11.74
N ASP A 224 -1.90 -23.65 -12.86
CA ASP A 224 -2.04 -24.62 -13.94
C ASP A 224 -0.89 -24.56 -14.98
N ASP A 225 -0.15 -23.45 -15.11
CA ASP A 225 0.78 -23.23 -16.24
C ASP A 225 2.30 -23.36 -15.93
N THR A 226 2.74 -23.79 -14.74
CA THR A 226 4.18 -24.15 -14.55
C THR A 226 4.43 -25.26 -13.51
N SER A 227 5.09 -26.34 -13.96
CA SER A 227 5.79 -27.40 -13.19
C SER A 227 5.40 -27.53 -11.69
N LEU A 228 4.37 -28.35 -11.47
CA LEU A 228 3.59 -28.64 -10.25
C LEU A 228 4.34 -29.19 -9.02
N SER A 229 5.42 -28.59 -8.52
CA SER A 229 5.92 -28.99 -7.19
C SER A 229 6.57 -27.88 -6.37
N ALA A 230 7.36 -27.02 -7.00
CA ALA A 230 8.07 -25.95 -6.29
C ALA A 230 7.16 -24.72 -6.04
N VAL A 231 6.32 -24.37 -7.01
CA VAL A 231 5.39 -23.23 -6.92
C VAL A 231 4.22 -23.56 -6.00
N GLU A 232 3.61 -24.74 -6.12
CA GLU A 232 2.57 -25.20 -5.20
C GLU A 232 3.04 -25.16 -3.74
N SER A 233 4.27 -25.60 -3.47
CA SER A 233 4.84 -25.60 -2.12
C SER A 233 5.04 -24.18 -1.59
N ARG A 234 5.48 -23.23 -2.43
CA ARG A 234 5.69 -21.83 -2.05
C ARG A 234 4.37 -21.06 -1.87
N VAL A 235 3.38 -21.30 -2.73
CA VAL A 235 2.06 -20.69 -2.64
C VAL A 235 1.27 -21.25 -1.46
N LYS A 236 1.28 -22.58 -1.24
CA LYS A 236 0.69 -23.18 -0.03
C LYS A 236 1.37 -22.68 1.23
N GLN A 237 2.71 -22.56 1.27
CA GLN A 237 3.39 -21.96 2.42
C GLN A 237 3.02 -20.49 2.63
N MET A 238 2.86 -19.70 1.57
CA MET A 238 2.47 -18.30 1.68
C MET A 238 1.01 -18.15 2.15
N TYR A 239 0.09 -18.95 1.61
CA TYR A 239 -1.31 -18.95 2.01
C TYR A 239 -1.48 -19.45 3.44
N VAL A 240 -0.77 -20.51 3.83
CA VAL A 240 -0.73 -20.99 5.22
C VAL A 240 -0.16 -19.93 6.14
N ARG A 241 0.87 -19.17 5.74
CA ARG A 241 1.48 -18.10 6.56
C ARG A 241 0.62 -16.83 6.69
N LEU A 242 -0.24 -16.57 5.71
CA LEU A 242 -1.20 -15.46 5.71
C LEU A 242 -2.52 -15.81 6.42
N THR A 243 -2.83 -17.10 6.55
CA THR A 243 -4.04 -17.61 7.22
C THR A 243 -3.77 -18.28 8.57
N THR A 244 -2.50 -18.46 8.97
CA THR A 244 -2.16 -18.86 10.34
C THR A 244 -2.36 -17.66 11.26
N PRO A 245 -3.18 -17.77 12.32
CA PRO A 245 -3.39 -16.68 13.25
C PRO A 245 -2.05 -16.29 13.88
N THR A 246 -1.76 -14.99 13.89
CA THR A 246 -0.62 -14.46 14.61
C THR A 246 -0.74 -14.80 16.10
N ARG A 247 0.38 -14.80 16.84
CA ARG A 247 0.39 -15.14 18.27
C ARG A 247 -0.58 -14.28 19.11
N SER A 248 -0.93 -13.08 18.64
CA SER A 248 -1.98 -12.24 19.25
C SER A 248 -3.39 -12.69 18.90
N GLN A 249 -3.68 -13.09 17.66
CA GLN A 249 -4.98 -13.63 17.26
C GLN A 249 -5.28 -14.98 17.92
N ALA A 250 -4.31 -15.89 17.98
CA ALA A 250 -4.47 -17.16 18.69
C ALA A 250 -4.72 -16.96 20.20
N HIS A 251 -4.15 -15.89 20.78
CA HIS A 251 -4.41 -15.50 22.18
C HIS A 251 -5.83 -14.95 22.35
N VAL A 252 -6.32 -14.13 21.43
CA VAL A 252 -7.69 -13.59 21.44
C VAL A 252 -8.73 -14.70 21.25
N GLU A 253 -8.51 -15.65 20.34
CA GLU A 253 -9.40 -16.81 20.14
C GLU A 253 -9.42 -17.75 21.35
N SER A 254 -8.27 -17.94 22.00
CA SER A 254 -8.16 -18.66 23.27
C SER A 254 -8.96 -17.96 24.37
N GLN A 255 -8.85 -16.64 24.48
CA GLN A 255 -9.60 -15.85 25.46
C GLN A 255 -11.10 -15.85 25.18
N ALA A 256 -11.52 -15.79 23.92
CA ALA A 256 -12.91 -15.90 23.52
C ALA A 256 -13.51 -17.27 23.88
N SER A 257 -12.75 -18.34 23.62
CA SER A 257 -13.15 -19.72 23.96
C SER A 257 -13.24 -19.94 25.48
N GLU A 258 -12.34 -19.32 26.27
CA GLU A 258 -12.40 -19.32 27.73
C GLU A 258 -13.61 -18.54 28.25
N LEU A 259 -13.94 -17.40 27.63
CA LEU A 259 -15.13 -16.61 27.97
C LEU A 259 -16.42 -17.42 27.77
N GLU A 260 -16.57 -18.08 26.63
CA GLU A 260 -17.74 -18.93 26.36
C GLU A 260 -17.84 -20.13 27.33
N ALA A 261 -16.70 -20.68 27.76
CA ALA A 261 -16.67 -21.73 28.76
C ALA A 261 -17.10 -21.21 30.14
N LEU A 262 -16.73 -19.98 30.49
CA LEU A 262 -17.16 -19.30 31.71
C LEU A 262 -18.66 -18.99 31.69
N ASP A 263 -19.19 -18.47 30.58
CA ASP A 263 -20.62 -18.19 30.43
C ASP A 263 -21.48 -19.44 30.58
N ARG A 264 -21.03 -20.57 29.98
CA ARG A 264 -21.71 -21.87 30.15
C ARG A 264 -21.70 -22.34 31.60
N ARG A 265 -20.60 -22.11 32.34
CA ARG A 265 -20.52 -22.47 33.77
C ARG A 265 -21.38 -21.58 34.64
N LEU A 266 -21.46 -20.29 34.33
CA LEU A 266 -22.31 -19.33 35.03
C LEU A 266 -23.79 -19.70 34.85
N ALA A 267 -24.22 -19.96 33.61
CA ALA A 267 -25.58 -20.41 33.32
C ALA A 267 -25.94 -21.73 34.03
N ALA A 268 -25.00 -22.68 34.09
CA ALA A 268 -25.21 -23.93 34.83
C ALA A 268 -25.29 -23.71 36.35
N ALA A 269 -24.52 -22.78 36.90
CA ALA A 269 -24.56 -22.41 38.32
C ALA A 269 -25.88 -21.73 38.68
N ASP A 270 -26.38 -20.83 37.83
CA ASP A 270 -27.67 -20.16 38.01
C ASP A 270 -28.83 -21.14 37.94
N ALA A 271 -28.80 -22.08 36.98
CA ALA A 271 -29.79 -23.15 36.90
C ALA A 271 -29.80 -24.02 38.17
N LYS A 272 -28.61 -24.37 38.69
CA LYS A 272 -28.49 -25.16 39.92
C LYS A 272 -28.95 -24.39 41.16
N LYS A 273 -28.69 -23.08 41.22
CA LYS A 273 -29.18 -22.20 42.28
C LYS A 273 -30.73 -22.15 42.28
N ALA A 274 -31.34 -21.92 41.12
CA ALA A 274 -32.80 -21.90 40.99
C ALA A 274 -33.43 -23.25 41.40
N GLN A 275 -32.76 -24.37 41.07
CA GLN A 275 -33.20 -25.70 41.45
C GLN A 275 -33.15 -25.94 42.97
N LEU A 276 -32.11 -25.42 43.65
CA LEU A 276 -31.97 -25.49 45.11
C LEU A 276 -32.96 -24.57 45.84
N GLU A 277 -33.23 -23.38 45.29
CA GLU A 277 -34.24 -22.46 45.84
C GLU A 277 -35.65 -23.06 45.78
N THR A 278 -35.96 -23.82 44.72
CA THR A 278 -37.23 -24.57 44.61
C THR A 278 -37.31 -25.77 45.58
N GLN A 279 -36.18 -26.26 46.10
CA GLN A 279 -36.14 -27.37 47.08
C GLN A 279 -36.18 -26.88 48.54
N LEU A 280 -35.99 -25.58 48.77
CA LEU A 280 -35.96 -24.95 50.09
C LEU A 280 -37.24 -24.15 50.41
N GLY A 281 -38.18 -24.06 49.46
CA GLY A 281 -39.55 -23.55 49.66
C GLY A 281 -40.56 -24.68 49.72
#